data_AF-A0A0E9Y1L8-F1
#
_entry.id   AF-A0A0E9Y1L8-F1
#
_cell.length_a   1.000
_cell.length_b   1.000
_cell.length_c   1.000
_cell.angle_alpha   90.00
_cell.angle_beta   90.00
_cell.angle_gamma   90.00
#
_symmetry.space_group_name_H-M   'P 1'
#
loop_
_entity.id
_entity.type
_entity.pdbx_description
1 polymer ?
#
loop_
_entity_poly.entity_id
_entity_poly.type
_entity_poly.pdbx_seq_one_letter_code
_entity_poly.pdbx_strand_id
1 'polypeptide(L)'
;ITTAALSDQQSLNNINDWVKNKTEGKIEKLLNGPLSPDARMVLLNAIYFKGLWSVPFLATATSKAPFFNAGTHSVEVDMMSASLRADYAHDNDMNADVLDLP
;
A
#
# COMPACT_ATOMS: atom_id res chain seq x y z
N ILE A 1 4.71 2.53 26.84
CA ILE A 1 5.33 3.76 26.29
C ILE A 1 6.83 3.55 26.34
N THR A 2 7.51 3.54 25.20
CA THR A 2 8.98 3.41 25.17
C THR A 2 9.59 4.80 25.27
N THR A 3 10.50 5.02 26.21
CA THR A 3 11.23 6.28 26.35
C THR A 3 12.52 6.18 25.54
N ALA A 4 12.69 7.04 24.53
CA ALA A 4 13.88 7.07 23.67
C ALA A 4 14.26 8.51 23.30
N ALA A 5 15.55 8.78 23.09
CA ALA A 5 16.05 10.07 22.64
C ALA A 5 15.83 10.23 21.12
N LEU A 6 14.71 10.83 20.72
CA LEU A 6 14.22 10.86 19.34
C LEU A 6 15.18 11.51 18.31
N SER A 7 16.18 12.26 18.77
CA SER A 7 17.13 12.99 17.94
C SER A 7 18.43 12.25 17.66
N ASP A 8 18.63 11.04 18.20
CA ASP A 8 19.83 10.27 17.95
C ASP A 8 19.67 9.23 16.82
N GLN A 9 20.80 8.83 16.26
CA GLN A 9 20.85 7.84 15.19
C GLN A 9 20.35 6.46 15.66
N GLN A 10 20.52 6.14 16.95
CA GLN A 10 20.09 4.87 17.52
C GLN A 10 18.56 4.76 17.52
N SER A 11 17.86 5.81 17.91
CA SER A 11 16.40 5.87 17.92
C SER A 11 15.83 5.84 16.51
N LEU A 12 16.48 6.52 15.55
CA LEU A 12 16.15 6.40 14.13
C LEU A 12 16.24 4.94 13.65
N ASN A 13 17.35 4.26 13.95
CA ASN A 13 17.54 2.85 13.57
C ASN A 13 16.48 1.97 14.24
N ASN A 14 16.25 2.14 15.55
CA ASN A 14 15.24 1.38 16.29
C ASN A 14 13.84 1.56 15.71
N ILE A 15 13.46 2.79 15.33
CA ILE A 15 12.16 3.09 14.71
C ILE A 15 12.05 2.38 13.35
N ASN A 16 13.05 2.54 12.48
CA ASN A 16 13.03 1.94 11.15
C ASN A 16 13.08 0.41 11.22
N ASP A 17 13.87 -0.16 12.12
CA ASP A 17 13.93 -1.61 12.34
C ASP A 17 12.59 -2.13 12.87
N TRP A 18 11.95 -1.40 13.79
CA TRP A 18 10.60 -1.75 14.26
C TRP A 18 9.60 -1.73 13.11
N VAL A 19 9.59 -0.68 12.27
CA VAL A 19 8.69 -0.59 11.11
C VAL A 19 8.96 -1.71 10.12
N LYS A 20 10.22 -1.96 9.79
CA LYS A 20 10.63 -3.04 8.90
C LYS A 20 10.15 -4.38 9.42
N ASN A 21 10.35 -4.67 10.70
CA ASN A 21 9.90 -5.91 11.32
C ASN A 21 8.37 -6.03 11.35
N LYS A 22 7.65 -4.96 11.66
CA LYS A 22 6.18 -4.95 11.69
C LYS A 22 5.53 -5.02 10.32
N THR A 23 6.28 -4.72 9.26
CA THR A 23 5.80 -4.75 7.88
C THR A 23 6.45 -5.89 7.08
N GLU A 24 7.06 -6.88 7.75
CA GLU A 24 7.74 -8.02 7.10
C GLU A 24 8.75 -7.60 6.02
N GLY A 25 9.45 -6.49 6.27
CA GLY A 25 10.43 -5.92 5.35
C GLY A 25 9.85 -5.09 4.20
N LYS A 26 8.53 -4.90 4.15
CA LYS A 26 7.85 -4.20 3.03
C LYS A 26 7.95 -2.68 3.14
N ILE A 27 8.11 -2.15 4.34
CA ILE A 27 8.50 -0.76 4.58
C ILE A 27 9.86 -0.78 5.26
N GLU A 28 10.92 -0.59 4.48
CA GLU A 28 12.30 -0.68 5.00
C GLU A 28 12.67 0.49 5.92
N LYS A 29 12.18 1.68 5.61
CA LYS A 29 12.41 2.91 6.37
C LYS A 29 11.16 3.77 6.37
N LEU A 30 10.77 4.25 7.54
CA LEU A 30 9.71 5.25 7.71
C LEU A 30 10.30 6.66 7.85
N LEU A 31 11.45 6.77 8.52
CA LEU A 31 12.17 8.03 8.72
C LEU A 31 13.50 8.00 7.97
N ASN A 32 13.83 9.10 7.30
CA ASN A 32 15.10 9.25 6.56
C ASN A 32 16.23 9.84 7.41
N GLY A 33 15.91 10.40 8.58
CA GLY A 33 16.85 11.07 9.48
C GLY A 33 16.29 11.17 10.90
N PRO A 34 17.14 11.49 11.90
CA PRO A 34 16.67 11.66 13.27
C PRO A 34 15.64 12.79 13.36
N LEU A 35 14.77 12.71 14.37
CA LEU A 35 13.80 13.79 14.61
C LEU A 35 14.52 15.00 15.21
N SER A 36 13.88 16.17 15.12
CA SER A 36 14.42 17.39 15.74
C SER A 36 14.71 17.17 17.24
N PRO A 37 15.80 17.72 17.80
CA PRO A 37 16.04 17.74 19.25
C PRO A 37 14.90 18.33 20.08
N ASP A 38 14.07 19.18 19.46
CA ASP A 38 12.89 19.79 20.10
C ASP A 38 11.66 18.87 20.08
N ALA A 39 11.70 17.75 19.35
CA ALA A 39 10.59 16.80 19.26
C ALA A 39 10.39 16.07 20.58
N ARG A 40 9.22 16.26 21.20
CA ARG A 40 8.86 15.63 22.49
C ARG A 40 8.08 14.33 22.33
N MET A 41 7.38 14.16 21.20
CA MET A 41 6.54 12.99 20.93
C MET A 41 6.41 12.78 19.42
N VAL A 42 6.29 11.53 19.01
CA VAL A 42 5.95 11.14 17.65
C VAL A 42 4.90 10.03 17.68
N LEU A 43 3.89 10.12 16.83
CA LEU A 43 2.94 9.04 16.56
C LEU A 43 3.28 8.45 15.19
N LEU A 44 3.55 7.14 15.16
CA LEU A 44 3.93 6.42 13.96
C LEU A 44 2.86 5.41 13.59
N ASN A 45 2.52 5.35 12.29
CA ASN A 45 1.65 4.32 11.74
C ASN A 45 2.27 3.77 10.45
N ALA A 46 2.34 2.45 10.35
CA ALA A 46 2.86 1.73 9.19
C ALA A 46 1.98 0.50 8.96
N ILE A 47 1.37 0.41 7.78
CA ILE A 47 0.43 -0.65 7.43
C ILE A 47 0.89 -1.31 6.14
N TYR A 48 1.01 -2.64 6.17
CA TYR A 48 1.21 -3.47 5.00
C TYR A 48 0.05 -4.46 4.89
N PHE A 49 -0.52 -4.59 3.70
CA PHE A 49 -1.60 -5.53 3.42
C PHE A 49 -1.24 -6.37 2.19
N LYS A 50 -1.46 -7.68 2.32
CA LYS A 50 -1.39 -8.63 1.22
C LYS A 50 -2.47 -9.69 1.43
N GLY A 51 -3.57 -9.54 0.71
CA GLY A 51 -4.62 -10.54 0.64
C GLY A 51 -4.33 -11.61 -0.42
N LEU A 52 -4.90 -12.79 -0.21
CA LEU A 52 -5.10 -13.76 -1.28
C LEU A 52 -6.53 -13.61 -1.77
N TRP A 53 -6.70 -13.61 -3.09
CA TRP A 53 -8.03 -13.69 -3.69
C TRP A 53 -8.66 -15.04 -3.42
N SER A 54 -9.97 -15.06 -3.18
CA SER A 54 -10.73 -16.31 -3.08
C SER A 54 -10.69 -17.09 -4.41
N VAL A 55 -10.70 -16.36 -5.53
CA VAL A 55 -10.46 -16.90 -6.88
C VAL A 55 -9.22 -16.23 -7.48
N PRO A 56 -8.06 -16.89 -7.54
CA PRO A 56 -6.85 -16.29 -8.06
C PRO A 56 -6.89 -16.00 -9.56
N PHE A 57 -6.24 -14.91 -9.96
CA PHE A 57 -5.97 -14.63 -11.37
C PHE A 57 -4.85 -15.54 -11.88
N LEU A 58 -5.03 -16.12 -13.08
CA LEU A 58 -3.99 -16.90 -13.72
C LEU A 58 -2.92 -15.96 -14.27
N ALA A 59 -1.66 -16.15 -13.87
CA ALA A 59 -0.54 -15.31 -14.33
C ALA A 59 -0.38 -15.31 -15.86
N THR A 60 -0.76 -16.40 -16.53
CA THR A 60 -0.75 -16.52 -18.00
C THR A 60 -1.83 -15.69 -18.70
N ALA A 61 -2.85 -15.25 -17.97
CA ALA A 61 -3.90 -14.37 -18.47
C ALA A 61 -3.56 -12.88 -18.24
N THR A 62 -2.45 -12.57 -17.56
CA THR A 62 -1.96 -11.20 -17.40
C THR A 62 -1.25 -10.76 -18.68
N SER A 63 -1.62 -9.59 -19.20
CA SER A 63 -1.01 -9.02 -20.41
C SER A 63 -0.90 -7.49 -20.32
N LYS A 64 -0.05 -6.91 -21.18
CA LYS A 64 0.06 -5.45 -21.29
C LYS A 64 -1.23 -4.85 -21.84
N ALA A 65 -1.76 -3.83 -21.17
CA ALA A 65 -2.93 -3.08 -21.61
C ALA A 65 -2.80 -1.59 -21.25
N PRO A 66 -3.45 -0.69 -21.99
CA PRO A 66 -3.45 0.74 -21.67
C PRO A 66 -4.29 1.03 -20.42
N PHE A 67 -3.74 1.82 -19.49
CA PHE A 67 -4.42 2.40 -18.34
C PHE A 67 -4.45 3.92 -18.46
N PHE A 68 -5.63 4.54 -18.41
CA PHE A 68 -5.82 5.96 -18.70
C PHE A 68 -5.76 6.81 -17.42
N ASN A 69 -4.63 7.47 -17.19
CA ASN A 69 -4.46 8.43 -16.10
C ASN A 69 -5.28 9.70 -16.39
N ALA A 70 -6.23 10.01 -15.52
CA ALA A 70 -7.18 11.11 -15.69
C ALA A 70 -7.92 11.09 -17.06
N GLY A 71 -8.11 9.90 -17.64
CA GLY A 71 -8.86 9.70 -18.88
C GLY A 71 -8.18 10.18 -20.18
N THR A 72 -6.95 10.71 -20.12
CA THR A 72 -6.31 11.36 -21.30
C THR A 72 -4.98 10.74 -21.71
N HIS A 73 -4.14 10.38 -20.74
CA HIS A 73 -2.81 9.83 -21.01
C HIS A 73 -2.77 8.37 -20.61
N SER A 74 -2.50 7.48 -21.56
CA SER A 74 -2.36 6.06 -21.28
C SER A 74 -0.93 5.69 -20.92
N VAL A 75 -0.77 4.81 -19.93
CA VAL A 75 0.46 4.07 -19.66
C VAL A 75 0.18 2.57 -19.82
N GLU A 76 1.16 1.80 -20.28
CA GLU A 76 1.02 0.34 -20.31
C GLU A 76 1.24 -0.24 -18.92
N VAL A 77 0.30 -1.09 -18.49
CA VAL A 77 0.35 -1.82 -17.21
C VAL A 77 0.18 -3.32 -17.43
N ASP A 78 0.65 -4.13 -16.49
CA ASP A 78 0.33 -5.56 -16.45
C ASP A 78 -1.11 -5.72 -15.93
N MET A 79 -2.06 -5.90 -16.84
CA MET A 79 -3.49 -6.03 -16.53
C MET A 79 -3.83 -7.50 -16.30
N MET A 80 -4.32 -7.82 -15.09
CA MET A 80 -4.84 -9.15 -14.78
C MET A 80 -6.23 -9.34 -15.42
N SER A 81 -6.55 -10.55 -15.85
CA SER A 81 -7.85 -10.89 -16.45
C SER A 81 -8.38 -12.22 -15.92
N ALA A 82 -9.68 -12.27 -15.67
CA ALA A 82 -10.40 -13.47 -15.30
C ALA A 82 -11.89 -13.35 -15.67
N SER A 83 -12.54 -14.48 -15.85
CA SER A 83 -14.01 -14.57 -15.89
C SER A 83 -14.49 -15.20 -14.60
N LEU A 84 -15.16 -14.42 -13.76
CA LEU A 84 -15.67 -14.85 -12.46
C LEU A 84 -17.09 -14.33 -12.21
N ARG A 85 -17.78 -14.95 -11.25
CA ARG A 85 -19.00 -14.39 -10.67
C ARG A 85 -18.60 -13.48 -9.52
N ALA A 86 -19.05 -12.24 -9.56
CA ALA A 86 -18.79 -11.22 -8.56
C ALA A 86 -20.06 -10.38 -8.35
N ASP A 87 -20.21 -9.82 -7.15
CA ASP A 87 -21.27 -8.86 -6.89
C ASP A 87 -20.93 -7.54 -7.60
N TYR A 88 -21.93 -6.97 -8.27
CA TYR A 88 -21.78 -5.80 -9.12
C TYR A 88 -22.92 -4.83 -8.88
N ALA A 89 -22.62 -3.54 -8.89
CA ALA A 89 -23.59 -2.47 -8.83
C ALA A 89 -23.14 -1.28 -9.68
N HIS A 90 -24.10 -0.53 -10.21
CA HIS A 90 -23.89 0.78 -10.79
C HIS A 90 -24.46 1.85 -9.86
N ASP A 91 -23.64 2.81 -9.45
CA ASP A 91 -24.04 3.97 -8.67
C ASP A 91 -24.35 5.14 -9.62
N ASN A 92 -25.64 5.46 -9.76
CA ASN A 92 -26.09 6.56 -10.64
C ASN A 92 -25.70 7.95 -10.11
N ASP A 93 -25.64 8.13 -8.79
CA ASP A 93 -25.34 9.44 -8.19
C ASP A 93 -23.86 9.79 -8.40
N MET A 94 -22.99 8.77 -8.35
CA MET A 94 -21.55 8.90 -8.64
C MET A 94 -21.19 8.66 -10.11
N ASN A 95 -22.12 8.14 -10.92
CA ASN A 95 -21.89 7.65 -12.28
C ASN A 95 -20.68 6.67 -12.32
N ALA A 96 -20.74 5.62 -11.49
CA ALA A 96 -19.62 4.71 -11.27
C ALA A 96 -20.05 3.23 -11.25
N ASP A 97 -19.19 2.37 -11.76
CA ASP A 97 -19.33 0.91 -11.68
C ASP A 97 -18.53 0.35 -10.50
N VAL A 98 -19.16 -0.49 -9.68
CA VAL A 98 -18.59 -1.11 -8.49
C VAL A 98 -18.62 -2.62 -8.63
N LEU A 99 -17.48 -3.26 -8.37
CA LEU A 99 -17.31 -4.71 -8.39
C LEU A 99 -16.70 -5.17 -7.06
N ASP A 100 -17.32 -6.14 -6.40
CA ASP A 100 -16.77 -6.78 -5.20
C ASP A 100 -15.93 -8.02 -5.59
N LEU A 101 -14.67 -8.04 -5.16
CA LEU A 101 -13.73 -9.14 -5.38
C LEU A 101 -13.34 -9.74 -4.02
N PRO A 102 -13.84 -10.94 -3.68
CA PRO A 102 -13.58 -11.60 -2.40
C PRO A 102 -12.24 -12.36 -2.34
#